data_AF-A0A850SAJ0-F1
#
_entry.id   AF-A0A850SAJ0-F1
#
_cell.length_a   1.000
_cell.length_b   1.000
_cell.length_c   1.000
_cell.angle_alpha   90.00
_cell.angle_beta   90.00
_cell.angle_gamma   90.00
#
_symmetry.space_group_name_H-M   'P 1'
#
loop_
_entity.id
_entity.type
_entity.pdbx_description
1 polymer ?
#
loop_
_entity_poly.entity_id
_entity_poly.type
_entity_poly.pdbx_seq_one_letter_code
_entity_poly.pdbx_strand_id
1 'polypeptide(L)'
;MAEEQQATPAEEVEAASKALKEAADRAAESSESLAEASEQAKGLIDQIVAVAGGGPSDFIYLFAIFLLAIFVGYYVVWSVTPALHTPLMSVTNAISSVVIVGALIAVGADLAGSAAGLWPKLFGMLAVALASVNIFGGFMVTQRMLEMYKKKER
;
A
#
# COMPACT_ATOMS: atom_id res chain seq x y z
N MET A 1 14.91 64.24 -38.30
CA MET A 1 16.06 63.36 -38.57
C MET A 1 16.47 62.82 -37.20
N ALA A 2 15.86 61.74 -36.72
CA ALA A 2 15.93 60.34 -37.18
C ALA A 2 17.33 59.72 -36.95
N GLU A 3 17.32 58.44 -36.55
CA GLU A 3 18.41 57.48 -36.29
C GLU A 3 18.72 57.27 -34.80
N GLU A 4 18.00 56.34 -34.14
CA GLU A 4 18.23 54.88 -34.04
C GLU A 4 19.40 54.48 -33.11
N GLN A 5 19.04 54.13 -31.88
CA GLN A 5 19.22 52.80 -31.28
C GLN A 5 20.45 51.99 -31.70
N GLN A 6 21.44 51.92 -30.81
CA GLN A 6 22.28 50.73 -30.64
C GLN A 6 22.83 50.67 -29.21
N ALA A 7 22.06 50.02 -28.33
CA ALA A 7 22.59 49.50 -27.08
C ALA A 7 23.45 48.27 -27.42
N THR A 8 24.65 48.22 -26.84
CA THR A 8 25.66 47.21 -27.12
C THR A 8 25.22 45.83 -26.59
N PRO A 9 25.44 44.72 -27.32
CA PRO A 9 25.04 43.37 -26.92
C PRO A 9 25.68 42.83 -25.62
N ALA A 10 26.52 43.62 -24.94
CA ALA A 10 27.22 43.21 -23.72
C ALA A 10 26.41 43.48 -22.43
N GLU A 11 25.68 44.59 -22.35
CA GLU A 11 24.90 44.94 -21.15
C GLU A 11 23.63 44.09 -21.02
N GLU A 12 23.01 43.73 -22.14
CA GLU A 12 21.83 42.85 -22.19
C GLU A 12 22.20 41.41 -21.81
N VAL A 13 23.41 40.97 -22.15
CA VAL A 13 23.96 39.65 -21.79
C VAL A 13 24.34 39.59 -20.31
N GLU A 14 24.89 40.66 -19.74
CA GLU A 14 25.19 40.75 -18.30
C GLU A 14 23.91 40.78 -17.46
N ALA A 15 22.92 41.58 -17.88
CA ALA A 15 21.60 41.62 -17.26
C ALA A 15 20.86 40.27 -17.35
N ALA A 16 20.93 39.59 -18.50
CA ALA A 16 20.37 38.25 -18.67
C ALA A 16 21.06 37.21 -17.79
N SER A 17 22.39 37.28 -17.64
CA SER A 17 23.15 36.37 -16.78
C SER A 17 22.81 36.53 -15.29
N LYS A 18 22.52 37.77 -14.88
CA LYS A 18 22.12 38.11 -13.50
C LYS A 18 20.70 37.64 -13.20
N ALA A 19 19.77 37.87 -14.13
CA ALA A 19 18.40 37.35 -14.04
C ALA A 19 18.34 35.81 -14.04
N LEU A 20 19.23 35.15 -14.80
CA LEU A 20 19.33 33.69 -14.83
C LEU A 20 19.85 33.11 -13.51
N LYS A 21 20.84 33.77 -12.88
CA LYS A 21 21.34 33.39 -11.54
C LYS A 21 20.27 33.58 -10.48
N GLU A 22 19.56 34.71 -10.50
CA GLU A 22 18.44 34.97 -9.58
C GLU A 22 17.27 33.98 -9.75
N ALA A 23 17.04 33.49 -10.98
CA ALA A 23 16.06 32.44 -11.23
C ALA A 23 16.54 31.06 -10.76
N ALA A 24 17.84 30.77 -10.88
CA ALA A 24 18.45 29.55 -10.38
C ALA A 24 18.48 29.50 -8.85
N ASP A 25 18.76 30.64 -8.19
CA ASP A 25 18.75 30.75 -6.73
C ASP A 25 17.33 30.57 -6.15
N ARG A 26 16.30 31.15 -6.80
CA ARG A 26 14.89 30.93 -6.43
C ARG A 26 14.42 29.49 -6.66
N ALA A 27 14.95 28.81 -7.69
CA ALA A 27 14.67 27.40 -7.94
C ALA A 27 15.33 26.49 -6.89
N ALA A 28 16.54 26.83 -6.43
CA ALA A 28 17.23 26.16 -5.35
C ALA A 28 16.47 26.32 -4.01
N GLU A 29 16.04 27.54 -3.67
CA GLU A 29 15.22 27.81 -2.47
C GLU A 29 13.89 27.05 -2.48
N SER A 30 13.22 26.95 -3.64
CA SER A 30 11.98 26.17 -3.74
C SER A 30 12.23 24.68 -3.51
N SER A 31 13.36 24.16 -3.99
CA SER A 31 13.74 22.75 -3.83
C SER A 31 14.13 22.44 -2.39
N GLU A 32 14.79 23.38 -1.70
CA GLU A 32 15.08 23.30 -0.27
C GLU A 32 13.80 23.35 0.56
N SER A 33 12.83 24.21 0.23
CA SER A 33 11.54 24.25 0.92
C SER A 33 10.70 22.97 0.74
N LEU A 34 10.80 22.31 -0.43
CA LEU A 34 10.18 21.00 -0.66
C LEU A 34 10.94 19.89 0.08
N ALA A 35 12.26 19.98 0.19
CA ALA A 35 13.07 19.05 0.96
C ALA A 35 12.73 19.16 2.45
N GLU A 36 12.65 20.38 3.00
CA GLU A 36 12.24 20.66 4.37
C GLU A 36 10.80 20.21 4.65
N ALA A 37 9.85 20.46 3.74
CA ALA A 37 8.47 19.97 3.86
C ALA A 37 8.40 18.44 3.80
N SER A 38 9.26 17.79 3.00
CA SER A 38 9.36 16.33 2.94
C SER A 38 9.99 15.74 4.20
N GLU A 39 10.94 16.45 4.81
CA GLU A 39 11.61 16.07 6.04
C GLU A 39 10.69 16.28 7.25
N GLN A 40 9.88 17.34 7.23
CA GLN A 40 8.83 17.60 8.20
C GLN A 40 7.68 16.58 8.06
N ALA A 41 7.29 16.22 6.82
CA ALA A 41 6.31 15.17 6.57
C ALA A 41 6.84 13.80 7.02
N LYS A 42 8.12 13.49 6.78
CA LYS A 42 8.79 12.29 7.31
C LYS A 42 8.83 12.30 8.84
N GLY A 43 9.14 13.42 9.47
CA GLY A 43 9.15 13.54 10.93
C GLY A 43 7.77 13.36 11.56
N LEU A 44 6.71 13.84 10.90
CA LEU A 44 5.32 13.59 11.31
C LEU A 44 4.91 12.13 11.09
N ILE A 45 5.31 11.52 9.97
CA ILE A 45 5.08 10.10 9.70
C ILE A 45 5.83 9.24 10.72
N ASP A 46 7.10 9.53 11.00
CA ASP A 46 7.90 8.87 12.03
C ASP A 46 7.33 9.08 13.42
N GLN A 47 6.76 10.25 13.74
CA GLN A 47 6.04 10.45 15.00
C GLN A 47 4.73 9.68 15.07
N ILE A 48 3.97 9.58 13.98
CA ILE A 48 2.75 8.76 13.93
C ILE A 48 3.11 7.28 14.07
N VAL A 49 4.17 6.84 13.40
CA VAL A 49 4.72 5.48 13.49
C VAL A 49 5.33 5.22 14.86
N ALA A 50 5.98 6.19 15.49
CA ALA A 50 6.55 6.08 16.84
C ALA A 50 5.53 6.27 17.96
N VAL A 51 4.39 6.92 17.72
CA VAL A 51 3.24 6.92 18.65
C VAL A 51 2.44 5.63 18.49
N ALA A 52 2.37 5.08 17.29
CA ALA A 52 1.86 3.73 17.05
C ALA A 52 2.82 2.63 17.56
N GLY A 53 4.13 2.85 17.52
CA GLY A 53 5.21 1.93 17.88
C GLY A 53 5.91 2.22 19.22
N GLY A 54 5.51 3.28 19.91
CA GLY A 54 6.00 3.70 21.24
C GLY A 54 5.24 3.05 22.39
N GLY A 55 4.28 2.19 22.05
CA GLY A 55 3.76 1.16 22.95
C GLY A 55 4.77 0.01 23.10
N PRO A 56 4.38 -1.10 23.75
CA PRO A 56 5.20 -2.30 23.83
C PRO A 56 5.82 -2.63 22.47
N SER A 57 7.09 -3.09 22.43
CA SER A 57 7.84 -3.37 21.19
C SER A 57 6.93 -3.88 20.07
N ASP A 58 7.10 -3.45 18.81
CA ASP A 58 6.20 -3.79 17.68
C ASP A 58 5.69 -5.25 17.69
N PHE A 59 6.56 -6.18 18.11
CA PHE A 59 6.20 -7.55 18.42
C PHE A 59 5.05 -7.70 19.42
N ILE A 60 5.15 -7.12 20.62
CA ILE A 60 4.11 -7.14 21.66
C ILE A 60 2.82 -6.45 21.17
N TYR A 61 2.91 -5.37 20.39
CA TYR A 61 1.73 -4.74 19.78
C TYR A 61 1.02 -5.69 18.78
N LEU A 62 1.77 -6.27 17.84
CA LEU A 62 1.24 -7.26 16.88
C LEU A 62 0.75 -8.52 17.60
N PHE A 63 1.41 -8.93 18.67
CA PHE A 63 1.03 -10.08 19.49
C PHE A 63 -0.27 -9.82 20.26
N ALA A 64 -0.46 -8.61 20.79
CA ALA A 64 -1.71 -8.21 21.42
C ALA A 64 -2.88 -8.24 20.42
N ILE A 65 -2.68 -7.70 19.21
CA ILE A 65 -3.67 -7.78 18.12
C ILE A 65 -3.96 -9.23 17.75
N PHE A 66 -2.94 -10.07 17.64
CA PHE A 66 -3.09 -11.49 17.34
C PHE A 66 -3.93 -12.21 18.40
N LEU A 67 -3.66 -11.99 19.69
CA LEU A 67 -4.47 -12.56 20.78
C LEU A 67 -5.91 -12.06 20.72
N LEU A 68 -6.12 -10.76 20.51
CA LEU A 68 -7.45 -10.19 20.41
C LEU A 68 -8.23 -10.77 19.22
N ALA A 69 -7.56 -10.97 18.08
CA ALA A 69 -8.14 -11.60 16.90
C ALA A 69 -8.56 -13.06 17.14
N ILE A 70 -7.82 -13.82 17.95
CA ILE A 70 -8.22 -15.19 18.36
C ILE A 70 -9.53 -15.15 19.15
N PHE A 71 -9.64 -14.25 20.15
CA PHE A 71 -10.87 -14.11 20.92
C PHE A 71 -12.05 -13.75 20.02
N VAL A 72 -11.88 -12.75 19.15
CA VAL A 72 -12.92 -12.35 18.19
C VAL A 72 -13.31 -13.53 17.29
N GLY A 73 -12.34 -14.24 16.71
CA GLY A 73 -12.58 -15.39 15.85
C GLY A 73 -13.37 -16.50 16.54
N TYR A 74 -13.02 -16.81 17.80
CA TYR A 74 -13.74 -17.79 18.62
C TYR A 74 -15.22 -17.41 18.80
N TYR A 75 -15.50 -16.17 19.21
CA TYR A 75 -16.88 -15.72 19.42
C TYR A 75 -17.69 -15.67 18.12
N VAL A 76 -17.06 -15.30 17.00
CA VAL A 76 -17.70 -15.26 15.68
C VAL A 76 -18.13 -16.67 15.22
N VAL A 77 -17.26 -17.67 15.37
CA VAL A 77 -17.56 -19.04 14.94
C VAL A 77 -18.52 -19.75 15.90
N TRP A 78 -18.43 -19.50 17.21
CA TRP A 78 -19.33 -20.14 18.19
C TRP A 78 -20.78 -19.66 18.04
N SER A 79 -21.00 -18.44 17.56
CA SER A 79 -22.32 -17.81 17.49
C SER A 79 -23.14 -18.20 16.24
N VAL A 80 -22.82 -19.32 15.58
CA VAL A 80 -23.49 -19.76 14.34
C VAL A 80 -24.48 -20.90 14.58
N THR A 81 -25.53 -20.96 13.78
CA THR A 81 -26.52 -22.05 13.84
C THR A 81 -25.90 -23.37 13.34
N PRO A 82 -26.20 -24.54 13.97
CA PRO A 82 -25.57 -25.81 13.60
C PRO A 82 -25.75 -26.23 12.13
N ALA A 83 -26.85 -25.81 11.50
CA ALA A 83 -27.10 -26.06 10.08
C ALA A 83 -26.10 -25.35 9.14
N LEU A 84 -25.33 -24.38 9.64
CA LEU A 84 -24.40 -23.56 8.87
C LEU A 84 -22.93 -23.98 9.05
N HIS A 85 -22.61 -25.02 9.82
CA HIS A 85 -21.21 -25.45 9.98
C HIS A 85 -20.56 -25.85 8.66
N THR A 86 -21.29 -26.53 7.76
CA THR A 86 -20.77 -26.92 6.44
C THR A 86 -20.55 -25.71 5.52
N PRO A 87 -21.51 -24.77 5.38
CA PRO A 87 -21.24 -23.49 4.72
C PRO A 87 -20.11 -22.68 5.36
N LEU A 88 -20.03 -22.65 6.69
CA LEU A 88 -19.01 -21.91 7.42
C LEU A 88 -17.62 -22.48 7.15
N MET A 89 -17.47 -23.81 7.07
CA MET A 89 -16.22 -24.45 6.69
C MET A 89 -15.75 -23.98 5.30
N SER A 90 -16.68 -23.85 4.34
CA SER A 90 -16.38 -23.33 3.00
C SER A 90 -15.98 -21.84 3.03
N VAL A 91 -16.67 -21.01 3.83
CA VAL A 91 -16.30 -19.60 4.02
C VAL A 91 -14.91 -19.46 4.63
N THR A 92 -14.59 -20.26 5.66
CA THR A 92 -13.25 -20.22 6.27
C THR A 92 -12.14 -20.62 5.29
N ASN A 93 -12.44 -21.51 4.34
CA ASN A 93 -11.50 -21.84 3.27
C ASN A 93 -11.26 -20.62 2.34
N ALA A 94 -12.32 -19.89 1.99
CA ALA A 94 -12.18 -18.65 1.22
C ALA A 94 -11.38 -17.57 1.99
N ILE A 95 -11.68 -17.36 3.28
CA ILE A 95 -11.01 -16.37 4.14
C ILE A 95 -9.52 -16.68 4.29
N SER A 96 -9.13 -17.96 4.33
CA SER A 96 -7.72 -18.36 4.40
C SER A 96 -6.86 -17.81 3.24
N SER A 97 -7.50 -17.38 2.15
CA SER A 97 -6.84 -16.78 0.98
C SER A 97 -6.27 -15.38 1.22
N VAL A 98 -6.28 -14.85 2.46
CA VAL A 98 -5.56 -13.63 2.85
C VAL A 98 -4.07 -13.66 2.48
N VAL A 99 -3.52 -14.86 2.28
CA VAL A 99 -2.18 -15.12 1.74
C VAL A 99 -1.90 -14.36 0.42
N ILE A 100 -2.93 -14.01 -0.35
CA ILE A 100 -2.77 -13.19 -1.57
C ILE A 100 -2.07 -11.85 -1.30
N VAL A 101 -2.26 -11.25 -0.12
CA VAL A 101 -1.58 -9.99 0.26
C VAL A 101 -0.08 -10.20 0.30
N GLY A 102 0.39 -11.29 0.91
CA GLY A 102 1.82 -11.64 0.94
C GLY A 102 2.36 -11.96 -0.46
N ALA A 103 1.57 -12.63 -1.30
CA ALA A 103 1.95 -12.93 -2.68
C ALA A 103 2.14 -11.67 -3.52
N LEU A 104 1.25 -10.67 -3.38
CA LEU A 104 1.36 -9.39 -4.07
C LEU A 104 2.60 -8.60 -3.62
N ILE A 105 2.91 -8.61 -2.32
CA ILE A 105 4.15 -8.01 -1.80
C ILE A 105 5.38 -8.69 -2.40
N ALA A 106 5.37 -10.02 -2.52
CA ALA A 106 6.48 -10.78 -3.10
C ALA A 106 6.68 -10.48 -4.60
N VAL A 107 5.60 -10.29 -5.37
CA VAL A 107 5.68 -9.87 -6.78
C VAL A 107 6.17 -8.42 -6.90
N GLY A 108 5.70 -7.54 -6.01
CA GLY A 108 6.04 -6.12 -5.97
C GLY A 108 7.38 -5.79 -5.34
N ALA A 109 8.17 -6.77 -4.90
CA ALA A 109 9.42 -6.57 -4.14
C ALA A 109 10.47 -5.69 -4.88
N ASP A 110 10.44 -5.65 -6.20
CA ASP A 110 11.30 -4.78 -7.00
C ASP A 110 10.99 -3.29 -6.85
N LEU A 111 9.72 -2.92 -6.57
CA LEU A 111 9.34 -1.53 -6.31
C LEU A 111 9.97 -1.00 -5.01
N ALA A 112 10.42 -1.89 -4.12
CA ALA A 112 11.05 -1.56 -2.85
C ALA A 112 12.59 -1.52 -2.91
N GLY A 113 13.20 -1.50 -4.12
CA GLY A 113 14.65 -1.39 -4.28
C GLY A 113 15.45 -2.61 -3.83
N SER A 114 14.77 -3.70 -3.47
CA SER A 114 15.42 -4.96 -3.16
C SER A 114 15.78 -5.65 -4.47
N ALA A 115 17.06 -5.96 -4.69
CA ALA A 115 17.54 -6.80 -5.78
C ALA A 115 17.11 -8.27 -5.58
N ALA A 116 15.82 -8.49 -5.32
CA ALA A 116 15.21 -9.80 -5.35
C ALA A 116 15.35 -10.31 -6.79
N GLY A 117 16.11 -11.39 -6.98
CA GLY A 117 16.31 -11.99 -8.30
C GLY A 117 14.99 -12.46 -8.93
N LEU A 118 15.07 -13.20 -10.03
CA LEU A 118 13.87 -13.70 -10.73
C LEU A 118 12.96 -14.59 -9.84
N TRP A 119 13.52 -15.21 -8.79
CA TRP A 119 12.85 -16.22 -7.98
C TRP A 119 11.65 -15.70 -7.17
N PRO A 120 11.73 -14.62 -6.36
CA PRO A 120 10.57 -14.15 -5.59
C PRO A 120 9.41 -13.69 -6.47
N LYS A 121 9.69 -13.13 -7.66
CA LYS A 121 8.65 -12.79 -8.63
C LYS A 121 7.97 -14.03 -9.20
N LEU A 122 8.73 -15.06 -9.57
CA LEU A 122 8.17 -16.28 -10.12
C LEU A 122 7.29 -16.99 -9.08
N PHE A 123 7.79 -17.13 -7.85
CA PHE A 123 7.01 -17.70 -6.75
C PHE A 123 5.84 -16.81 -6.34
N GLY A 124 5.99 -15.49 -6.36
CA GLY A 124 4.91 -14.55 -6.11
C GLY A 124 3.81 -14.64 -7.16
N MET A 125 4.16 -14.70 -8.44
CA MET A 125 3.18 -14.88 -9.54
C MET A 125 2.44 -16.21 -9.43
N LEU A 126 3.17 -17.29 -9.12
CA LEU A 126 2.56 -18.59 -8.88
C LEU A 126 1.65 -18.57 -7.66
N ALA A 127 2.07 -17.92 -6.57
CA ALA A 127 1.28 -17.78 -5.36
C ALA A 127 0.01 -16.95 -5.60
N VAL A 128 0.07 -15.87 -6.39
CA VAL A 128 -1.13 -15.10 -6.80
C VAL A 128 -2.09 -15.97 -7.59
N ALA A 129 -1.60 -16.78 -8.54
CA ALA A 129 -2.42 -17.69 -9.33
C ALA A 129 -3.13 -18.73 -8.43
N LEU A 130 -2.38 -19.38 -7.52
CA LEU A 130 -2.93 -20.36 -6.58
C LEU A 130 -3.90 -19.74 -5.58
N ALA A 131 -3.57 -18.56 -5.04
CA ALA A 131 -4.46 -17.85 -4.13
C ALA A 131 -5.77 -17.44 -4.82
N SER A 132 -5.70 -17.00 -6.08
CA SER A 132 -6.89 -16.65 -6.87
C SER A 132 -7.84 -17.85 -7.02
N VAL A 133 -7.32 -19.05 -7.30
CA VAL A 133 -8.15 -20.27 -7.38
C VAL A 133 -8.83 -20.56 -6.05
N ASN A 134 -8.14 -20.38 -4.92
CA ASN A 134 -8.72 -20.59 -3.59
C ASN A 134 -9.82 -19.56 -3.26
N ILE A 135 -9.62 -18.29 -3.63
CA ILE A 135 -10.62 -17.22 -3.51
C ILE A 135 -11.87 -17.58 -4.30
N PHE A 136 -11.73 -17.74 -5.62
CA PHE A 136 -12.89 -17.95 -6.50
C PHE A 136 -13.57 -19.30 -6.22
N GLY A 137 -12.79 -20.37 -6.00
CA GLY A 137 -13.32 -21.69 -5.67
C GLY A 137 -14.07 -21.69 -4.33
N GLY A 138 -13.48 -21.10 -3.28
CA GLY A 138 -14.09 -21.01 -1.96
C GLY A 138 -15.40 -20.23 -1.98
N PHE A 139 -15.46 -19.09 -2.67
CA PHE A 139 -16.69 -18.30 -2.76
C PHE A 139 -17.76 -18.95 -3.64
N MET A 140 -17.40 -19.57 -4.77
CA MET A 140 -18.36 -20.24 -5.66
C MET A 140 -19.03 -21.45 -4.98
N VAL A 141 -18.27 -22.26 -4.25
CA VAL A 141 -18.81 -23.40 -3.50
C VAL A 141 -19.70 -22.92 -2.36
N THR A 142 -19.28 -21.89 -1.63
CA THR A 142 -20.08 -21.30 -0.57
C THR A 142 -21.42 -20.78 -1.08
N GLN A 143 -21.43 -20.07 -2.21
CA GLN A 143 -22.67 -19.56 -2.81
C GLN A 143 -23.63 -20.69 -3.16
N ARG A 144 -23.13 -21.76 -3.80
CA ARG A 144 -23.94 -22.95 -4.09
C ARG A 144 -24.48 -23.62 -2.83
N MET A 145 -23.70 -23.66 -1.75
CA MET A 145 -24.15 -24.21 -0.48
C MET A 145 -25.24 -23.35 0.18
N LEU A 146 -25.12 -22.02 0.13
CA LEU A 146 -26.09 -21.09 0.70
C LEU A 146 -27.37 -20.97 -0.14
N GLU A 147 -27.27 -21.15 -1.45
CA GLU A 147 -28.43 -21.16 -2.36
C GLU A 147 -29.41 -22.30 -2.04
N MET A 148 -28.92 -23.43 -1.52
CA MET A 148 -29.77 -24.55 -1.08
C MET A 148 -30.66 -24.20 0.13
N TYR A 149 -30.34 -23.15 0.88
CA TYR A 149 -31.14 -22.68 2.02
C TYR A 149 -32.13 -21.57 1.63
N LYS A 150 -32.09 -21.07 0.39
CA LYS A 150 -33.08 -20.11 -0.11
C LYS A 150 -34.38 -20.85 -0.44
N LYS A 151 -35.50 -20.43 0.14
CA LYS A 151 -36.82 -20.92 -0.29
C LYS A 151 -37.00 -20.60 -1.77
N LYS A 152 -37.33 -21.61 -2.57
CA LYS A 152 -37.74 -21.45 -3.97
C LYS A 152 -38.90 -20.46 -4.01
N GLU A 153 -38.68 -19.26 -4.55
CA GLU A 153 -39.80 -18.37 -4.91
C GLU A 153 -40.71 -19.16 -5.86
N ARG A 154 -41.97 -19.28 -5.49
CA ARG A 154 -42.99 -19.96 -6.27
C ARG A 154 -43.54 -19.03 -7.34
#